data_AF-A0A0F9CGV9-F1
#
_entry.id   AF-A0A0F9CGV9-F1
#
_cell.length_a   1.000
_cell.length_b   1.000
_cell.length_c   1.000
_cell.angle_alpha   90.00
_cell.angle_beta   90.00
_cell.angle_gamma   90.00
#
_symmetry.space_group_name_H-M   'P 1'
#
loop_
_entity.id
_entity.type
_entity.pdbx_description
1 polymer ?
#
loop_
_entity_poly.entity_id
_entity_poly.type
_entity_poly.pdbx_seq_one_letter_code
_entity_poly.pdbx_strand_id
1 'polypeptide(L)'
;MLDSERNTLFPLILKYKDFSRDVKDVVHRRDEYKCQLCFQTKPMVTHHINYNKQDSHSMNLITLCRQCHERTYIHKNDWLQLFSERMRARFGREYEFYLKDIRIRAKYPGRYKGHYKNGPVKIIKPAK
;
A
#
# COMPACT_ATOMS: atom_id res chain seq x y z
N MET A 1 -4.75 21.46 -25.05
CA MET A 1 -4.97 22.10 -23.73
C MET A 1 -4.61 21.07 -22.66
N LEU A 2 -3.37 21.10 -22.20
CA LEU A 2 -2.85 20.21 -21.17
C LEU A 2 -2.77 21.01 -19.88
N ASP A 3 -3.67 20.75 -18.94
CA ASP A 3 -3.46 20.79 -17.48
C ASP A 3 -4.79 21.02 -16.74
N SER A 4 -5.11 20.12 -15.79
CA SER A 4 -5.73 20.47 -14.50
C SER A 4 -5.97 19.29 -13.55
N GLU A 5 -5.86 18.02 -13.96
CA GLU A 5 -6.25 16.90 -13.07
C GLU A 5 -5.10 16.06 -12.48
N ARG A 6 -3.84 16.50 -12.55
CA ARG A 6 -2.72 15.80 -11.86
C ARG A 6 -2.65 16.09 -10.35
N ASN A 7 -3.77 16.39 -9.69
CA ASN A 7 -3.77 16.81 -8.28
C ASN A 7 -4.69 15.98 -7.36
N THR A 8 -4.77 14.66 -7.58
CA THR A 8 -5.46 13.72 -6.67
C THR A 8 -4.63 12.49 -6.26
N LEU A 9 -3.36 12.39 -6.68
CA LEU A 9 -2.46 11.30 -6.26
C LEU A 9 -2.01 11.39 -4.79
N PHE A 10 -2.20 12.55 -4.15
CA PHE A 10 -1.62 12.88 -2.86
C PHE A 10 -2.19 12.12 -1.63
N PRO A 11 -3.43 11.58 -1.59
CA PRO A 11 -3.89 10.78 -0.44
C PRO A 11 -3.63 9.27 -0.58
N LEU A 12 -2.97 8.78 -1.64
CA LEU A 12 -2.87 7.35 -1.92
C LEU A 12 -1.58 6.69 -1.39
N ILE A 13 -0.65 7.50 -0.87
CA ILE A 13 0.67 7.06 -0.38
C ILE A 13 0.80 7.47 1.09
N LEU A 14 0.14 6.72 1.97
CA LEU A 14 0.04 7.06 3.38
C LEU A 14 0.47 5.88 4.24
N LYS A 15 1.25 6.19 5.28
CA LYS A 15 1.52 5.28 6.39
C LYS A 15 0.47 5.50 7.47
N TYR A 16 -0.30 4.46 7.76
CA TYR A 16 -1.27 4.48 8.86
C TYR A 16 -0.67 3.87 10.12
N LYS A 17 -1.13 4.34 11.28
CA LYS A 17 -0.73 3.79 12.57
C LYS A 17 -1.21 2.35 12.72
N ASP A 18 -2.44 2.10 12.30
CA ASP A 18 -3.15 0.84 12.49
C ASP A 18 -3.81 0.39 11.17
N PHE A 19 -4.06 -0.92 11.03
CA PHE A 19 -4.81 -1.49 9.91
C PHE A 19 -6.34 -1.26 10.08
N SER A 20 -6.72 0.01 10.05
CA SER A 20 -8.09 0.50 10.30
C SER A 20 -9.02 0.34 9.09
N ARG A 21 -10.29 0.74 9.25
CA ARG A 21 -11.25 0.83 8.14
C ARG A 21 -10.80 1.88 7.12
N ASP A 22 -10.31 3.02 7.58
CA ASP A 22 -9.90 4.15 6.72
C ASP A 22 -8.80 3.76 5.73
N VAL A 23 -7.79 3.03 6.19
CA VAL A 23 -6.72 2.56 5.29
C VAL A 23 -7.24 1.54 4.27
N LYS A 24 -8.15 0.65 4.67
CA LYS A 24 -8.78 -0.30 3.74
C LYS A 24 -9.58 0.43 2.67
N ASP A 25 -10.35 1.44 3.07
CA ASP A 25 -11.16 2.22 2.14
C ASP A 25 -10.30 3.03 1.16
N VAL A 26 -9.17 3.58 1.62
CA VAL A 26 -8.19 4.25 0.74
C VAL A 26 -7.60 3.26 -0.27
N VAL A 27 -7.24 2.06 0.16
CA VAL A 27 -6.69 1.01 -0.72
C VAL A 27 -7.75 0.50 -1.69
N HIS A 28 -8.99 0.30 -1.24
CA HIS A 28 -10.09 -0.09 -2.12
C HIS A 28 -10.41 0.99 -3.16
N ARG A 29 -10.47 2.27 -2.78
CA ARG A 29 -10.65 3.38 -3.73
C ARG A 29 -9.52 3.46 -4.73
N ARG A 30 -8.26 3.35 -4.26
CA ARG A 30 -7.08 3.29 -5.11
C ARG A 30 -7.24 2.18 -6.15
N ASP A 31 -7.69 1.02 -5.73
CA ASP A 31 -7.83 -0.18 -6.57
C ASP A 31 -9.18 -0.26 -7.28
N GLU A 32 -9.94 0.84 -7.32
CA GLU A 32 -11.25 0.95 -7.97
C GLU A 32 -12.26 -0.12 -7.51
N TYR A 33 -12.14 -0.59 -6.27
CA TYR A 33 -12.92 -1.68 -5.70
C TYR A 33 -12.85 -2.98 -6.54
N LYS A 34 -11.73 -3.21 -7.23
CA LYS A 34 -11.48 -4.39 -8.07
C LYS A 34 -10.30 -5.21 -7.54
N CYS A 35 -10.40 -6.52 -7.71
CA CYS A 35 -9.33 -7.44 -7.40
C CYS A 35 -8.15 -7.12 -8.30
N GLN A 36 -6.99 -6.85 -7.71
CA GLN A 36 -5.78 -6.54 -8.49
C GLN A 36 -5.16 -7.78 -9.14
N LEU A 37 -5.75 -8.97 -8.95
CA LEU A 37 -5.38 -10.20 -9.64
C LEU A 37 -6.34 -10.55 -10.78
N CYS A 38 -7.64 -10.63 -10.50
CA CYS A 38 -8.66 -11.14 -11.43
C CYS A 38 -9.73 -10.11 -11.82
N PHE A 39 -9.63 -8.87 -11.33
CA PHE A 39 -10.53 -7.75 -11.61
C PHE A 39 -12.01 -7.91 -11.18
N GLN A 40 -12.38 -9.01 -10.52
CA GLN A 40 -13.69 -9.15 -9.88
C GLN A 40 -13.90 -8.11 -8.77
N THR A 41 -15.16 -7.75 -8.52
CA THR A 41 -15.52 -6.63 -7.63
C THR A 41 -16.09 -7.05 -6.28
N LYS A 42 -16.39 -8.34 -6.03
CA LYS A 42 -16.93 -8.82 -4.74
C LYS A 42 -16.58 -10.28 -4.43
N PRO A 43 -16.41 -10.64 -3.14
CA PRO A 43 -16.14 -9.77 -1.99
C PRO A 43 -14.66 -9.35 -1.94
N MET A 44 -14.40 -8.07 -1.60
CA MET A 44 -13.05 -7.48 -1.58
C MET A 44 -12.44 -7.49 -0.17
N VAL A 45 -11.16 -7.83 -0.11
CA VAL A 45 -10.34 -7.80 1.11
C VAL A 45 -9.00 -7.13 0.82
N THR A 46 -8.42 -6.48 1.82
CA THR A 46 -7.09 -5.88 1.73
C THR A 46 -6.02 -6.87 2.22
N HIS A 47 -5.04 -7.14 1.37
CA HIS A 47 -3.92 -8.03 1.63
C HIS A 47 -2.62 -7.26 1.92
N HIS A 48 -1.78 -7.76 2.84
CA HIS A 48 -0.44 -7.23 3.08
C HIS A 48 0.56 -7.96 2.19
N ILE A 49 1.16 -7.27 1.22
CA ILE A 49 2.08 -7.82 0.22
C ILE A 49 3.29 -8.48 0.89
N ASN A 50 3.87 -7.84 1.91
CA ASN A 50 5.02 -8.38 2.66
C ASN A 50 4.63 -9.34 3.80
N TYR A 51 3.34 -9.70 3.94
CA TYR A 51 2.80 -10.54 5.02
C TYR A 51 3.02 -10.02 6.45
N ASN A 52 3.57 -8.81 6.63
CA ASN A 52 3.70 -8.16 7.93
C ASN A 52 2.45 -7.33 8.24
N LYS A 53 1.62 -7.84 9.15
CA LYS A 53 0.37 -7.19 9.58
C LYS A 53 0.56 -5.85 10.30
N GLN A 54 1.77 -5.55 10.76
CA GLN A 54 2.10 -4.27 11.40
C GLN A 54 2.47 -3.19 10.38
N ASP A 55 2.71 -3.56 9.12
CA ASP A 55 3.05 -2.61 8.06
C ASP A 55 1.79 -2.18 7.29
N SER A 56 1.07 -1.22 7.88
CA SER A 56 -0.14 -0.61 7.33
C SER A 56 0.16 0.52 6.33
N HIS A 57 1.33 0.52 5.69
CA HIS A 57 1.63 1.46 4.61
C HIS A 57 0.79 1.11 3.37
N SER A 58 0.14 2.09 2.74
CA SER A 58 -0.75 1.82 1.58
C SER A 58 -0.03 1.10 0.43
N MET A 59 1.27 1.37 0.21
CA MET A 59 2.11 0.63 -0.75
C MET A 59 2.35 -0.83 -0.40
N ASN A 60 2.19 -1.23 0.86
CA ASN A 60 2.22 -2.63 1.29
C ASN A 60 0.86 -3.32 1.11
N LEU A 61 -0.19 -2.57 0.81
CA LEU A 61 -1.55 -3.07 0.83
C LEU A 61 -2.09 -3.18 -0.60
N ILE A 62 -2.80 -4.27 -0.87
CA ILE A 62 -3.42 -4.51 -2.18
C ILE A 62 -4.81 -5.12 -2.03
N THR A 63 -5.72 -4.71 -2.90
CA THR A 63 -7.10 -5.20 -2.91
C THR A 63 -7.22 -6.51 -3.67
N LEU A 64 -7.75 -7.56 -3.04
CA LEU A 64 -7.99 -8.88 -3.64
C LEU A 64 -9.43 -9.32 -3.41
N CYS A 65 -9.97 -10.16 -4.30
CA CYS A 65 -11.16 -10.93 -3.95
C CYS A 65 -10.79 -12.06 -2.99
N ARG A 66 -11.78 -12.61 -2.25
CA ARG A 66 -11.53 -13.69 -1.27
C ARG A 66 -10.82 -14.90 -1.87
N GLN A 67 -11.21 -15.35 -3.06
CA GLN A 67 -10.59 -16.50 -3.72
C GLN A 67 -9.11 -16.24 -4.05
N CYS A 68 -8.79 -15.03 -4.54
CA CYS A 68 -7.40 -14.66 -4.83
C CYS A 68 -6.60 -14.50 -3.55
N HIS A 69 -7.19 -13.95 -2.49
CA HIS A 69 -6.55 -13.82 -1.19
C HIS A 69 -6.19 -15.19 -0.59
N GLU A 70 -7.05 -16.20 -0.71
CA GLU A 70 -6.76 -17.54 -0.22
C GLU A 70 -5.61 -18.23 -0.98
N ARG A 71 -5.41 -17.90 -2.26
CA ARG A 71 -4.28 -18.43 -3.05
C ARG A 71 -2.92 -17.91 -2.57
N THR A 72 -2.86 -16.72 -1.97
CA THR A 72 -1.57 -16.11 -1.57
C THR A 72 -0.95 -16.74 -0.33
N TYR A 73 -1.65 -17.65 0.36
CA TYR A 73 -1.08 -18.36 1.51
C TYR A 73 0.02 -19.35 1.13
N ILE A 74 -0.01 -19.88 -0.09
CA ILE A 74 0.95 -20.85 -0.63
C ILE A 74 1.94 -20.08 -1.52
N HIS A 75 3.23 -20.46 -1.52
CA HIS A 75 4.28 -19.81 -2.32
C HIS A 75 4.38 -18.30 -2.09
N LYS A 76 4.44 -17.87 -0.82
CA LYS A 76 4.42 -16.45 -0.42
C LYS A 76 5.46 -15.57 -1.14
N ASN A 77 6.63 -16.12 -1.46
CA ASN A 77 7.70 -15.40 -2.16
C ASN A 77 7.31 -15.03 -3.59
N ASP A 78 6.63 -15.93 -4.30
CA ASP A 78 6.20 -15.70 -5.69
C ASP A 78 5.13 -14.59 -5.72
N TRP A 79 4.20 -14.62 -4.77
CA TRP A 79 3.20 -13.56 -4.61
C TRP A 79 3.79 -12.22 -4.18
N LEU A 80 4.74 -12.24 -3.24
CA LEU A 80 5.49 -11.06 -2.83
C LEU A 80 6.17 -10.40 -4.03
N GLN A 81 6.84 -11.21 -4.87
CA GLN A 81 7.48 -10.73 -6.08
C GLN A 81 6.44 -10.16 -7.07
N LEU A 82 5.42 -10.95 -7.43
CA LEU A 82 4.39 -10.55 -8.39
C LEU A 82 3.69 -9.24 -7.98
N PHE A 83 3.25 -9.14 -6.73
CA PHE A 83 2.58 -7.92 -6.26
C PHE A 83 3.55 -6.75 -6.17
N SER A 84 4.81 -6.99 -5.77
CA SER A 84 5.81 -5.93 -5.76
C SER A 84 6.10 -5.39 -7.16
N GLU A 85 6.21 -6.25 -8.16
CA GLU A 85 6.39 -5.86 -9.56
C GLU A 85 5.18 -5.08 -10.08
N ARG A 86 3.95 -5.52 -9.75
CA ARG A 86 2.73 -4.78 -10.09
C ARG A 86 2.70 -3.40 -9.43
N MET A 87 3.05 -3.30 -8.15
CA MET A 87 3.10 -2.01 -7.43
C MET A 87 4.20 -1.10 -7.99
N ARG A 88 5.36 -1.66 -8.34
CA ARG A 88 6.45 -0.94 -9.03
C ARG A 88 6.01 -0.41 -10.39
N ALA A 89 5.37 -1.25 -11.21
CA ALA A 89 4.88 -0.84 -12.53
C ALA A 89 3.84 0.30 -12.42
N ARG A 90 3.01 0.26 -11.38
CA ARG A 90 1.95 1.25 -11.16
C ARG A 90 2.42 2.56 -10.55
N PHE A 91 3.36 2.52 -9.59
CA PHE A 91 3.74 3.67 -8.76
C PHE A 91 5.21 4.07 -8.90
N GLY A 92 6.01 3.37 -9.70
CA GLY A 92 7.38 3.75 -10.05
C GLY A 92 8.24 4.14 -8.86
N ARG A 93 8.67 5.41 -8.84
CA ARG A 93 9.64 5.93 -7.86
C ARG A 93 9.11 5.90 -6.43
N GLU A 94 7.83 6.14 -6.24
CA GLU A 94 7.18 6.16 -4.94
C GLU A 94 7.22 4.78 -4.26
N TYR A 95 7.05 3.72 -5.04
CA TYR A 95 7.22 2.36 -4.54
C TYR A 95 8.67 2.04 -4.20
N GLU A 96 9.64 2.50 -5.00
CA GLU A 96 11.06 2.34 -4.69
C GLU A 96 11.48 3.06 -3.40
N PHE A 97 10.90 4.23 -3.11
CA PHE A 97 11.10 4.90 -1.84
C PHE A 97 10.55 4.11 -0.65
N TYR A 98 9.35 3.54 -0.79
CA TYR A 98 8.78 2.64 0.22
C TYR A 98 9.68 1.42 0.47
N LEU A 99 10.19 0.77 -0.57
CA LEU A 99 11.10 -0.38 -0.42
C LEU A 99 12.40 0.00 0.32
N LYS A 100 12.97 1.17 0.02
CA LYS A 100 14.16 1.67 0.74
C LYS A 100 13.86 1.93 2.22
N ASP A 101 12.70 2.50 2.54
CA ASP A 101 12.25 2.75 3.91
C ASP A 101 12.09 1.43 4.71
N ILE A 102 11.52 0.39 4.11
CA ILE A 102 11.47 -0.95 4.73
C ILE A 102 12.89 -1.49 4.97
N ARG A 103 13.76 -1.46 3.96
CA ARG A 103 15.14 -1.97 4.09
C ARG A 103 15.90 -1.28 5.21
N ILE A 104 15.74 0.04 5.35
CA ILE A 104 16.35 0.81 6.44
C ILE A 104 15.80 0.36 7.80
N ARG A 105 14.48 0.17 7.93
CA ARG A 105 13.85 -0.32 9.18
C ARG A 105 14.27 -1.74 9.53
N ALA A 106 14.38 -2.62 8.55
CA ALA A 106 14.85 -3.98 8.73
C ALA A 106 16.31 -4.02 9.18
N LYS A 107 17.15 -3.11 8.65
CA LYS A 107 18.56 -2.98 9.03
C LYS A 107 18.76 -2.38 10.43
N TYR A 108 17.84 -1.51 10.88
CA TYR A 108 17.96 -0.81 12.17
C TYR A 108 16.66 -0.89 13.01
N PRO A 109 16.30 -2.08 13.51
CA PRO A 109 15.13 -2.24 14.37
C PRO A 109 15.30 -1.41 15.66
N GLY A 110 14.32 -0.55 15.97
CA GLY A 110 14.27 0.20 17.23
C GLY A 110 14.97 1.57 17.27
N ARG A 111 15.78 1.95 16.29
CA ARG A 111 16.42 3.30 16.23
C ARG A 111 15.75 4.29 15.28
N TYR A 112 14.95 3.82 14.33
CA TYR A 112 14.36 4.68 13.31
C TYR A 112 13.14 5.46 13.84
N LYS A 113 13.39 6.64 14.42
CA LYS A 113 12.40 7.71 14.64
C LYS A 113 12.39 8.61 13.39
N GLY A 114 11.75 8.14 12.31
CA GLY A 114 11.82 8.81 11.01
C GLY A 114 11.28 10.26 11.03
N HIS A 115 12.19 11.24 11.15
CA HIS A 115 11.95 12.61 10.73
C HIS A 115 12.19 12.70 9.22
N TYR A 116 11.10 12.74 8.45
CA TYR A 116 11.17 12.99 7.01
C TYR A 116 11.52 14.47 6.79
N LYS A 117 12.76 14.73 6.33
CA LYS A 117 13.31 16.09 6.16
C LYS A 117 12.90 16.82 4.87
N ASN A 118 11.98 16.27 4.07
CA ASN A 118 11.44 16.96 2.88
C ASN A 118 9.92 17.08 2.98
N GLY A 119 9.48 18.15 3.67
CA GLY A 119 8.08 18.61 3.72
C GLY A 119 7.16 17.80 4.64
N PRO A 120 6.20 18.44 5.33
CA PRO A 120 5.31 17.74 6.25
C PRO A 120 4.38 16.80 5.46
N VAL A 121 4.53 15.49 5.66
CA VAL A 121 3.40 14.58 5.44
C VAL A 121 2.38 14.96 6.52
N LYS A 122 1.34 15.69 6.12
CA LYS A 122 0.24 16.03 7.00
C LYS A 122 -0.33 14.73 7.56
N ILE A 123 -0.17 14.53 8.87
CA ILE A 123 -0.90 13.50 9.60
C ILE A 123 -2.37 13.92 9.52
N ILE A 124 -3.12 13.33 8.59
CA ILE A 124 -4.55 13.56 8.48
C ILE A 124 -5.19 12.79 9.62
N LYS A 125 -5.62 13.50 10.67
CA LYS A 125 -6.51 12.93 11.68
C LYS A 125 -7.88 12.73 11.00
N PRO A 126 -8.54 11.57 11.16
CA PRO A 126 -9.89 11.39 10.63
C PRO A 126 -10.80 12.45 11.25
N ALA A 127 -11.59 13.13 10.40
CA ALA A 127 -12.62 14.05 10.86
C ALA A 127 -13.68 13.26 11.65
N LYS A 128 -14.08 13.79 12.81
CA LYS A 128 -15.18 13.26 13.63
C LYS A 128 -16.52 13.51 12.95
#